data_AF-A0A6I6UVS0-F1
#
_entry.id   AF-A0A6I6UVS0-F1
#
_cell.length_a   1.000
_cell.length_b   1.000
_cell.length_c   1.000
_cell.angle_alpha   90.00
_cell.angle_beta   90.00
_cell.angle_gamma   90.00
#
_symmetry.space_group_name_H-M   'P 1'
#
loop_
_entity.id
_entity.type
_entity.pdbx_description
1 polymer ?
#
loop_
_entity_poly.entity_id
_entity_poly.type
_entity_poly.pdbx_seq_one_letter_code
_entity_poly.pdbx_strand_id
1 'polypeptide(L)'
;MVFLKKHGLSRTKIYKLWKTMRLKCYGSNVDTRYKGKDLWICSEWKEDPVTFVKWAKQNGYKEGLELVRKDKDDGFYPENCVFLEKKETSKTHGMRWSRLYRIWTLMKQRCVNQDLNYYDRYGGRGVSVCDEWMEFEAFAMWAMENGYKDDLSIDRINVDGNYEPKNCKWSTDVQQQRNKRNNHFITIKGETKTIAEWAEISGLPYKTLQRRIYTGCKEEHLLSPIG
;
A
#
# COMPACT_ATOMS: atom_id res chain seq x y z
N MET A 1 -26.21 -10.26 -42.76
CA MET A 1 -26.56 -9.45 -41.58
C MET A 1 -27.65 -10.17 -40.80
N VAL A 2 -27.33 -10.83 -39.68
CA VAL A 2 -28.37 -11.42 -38.82
C VAL A 2 -28.95 -10.30 -37.96
N PHE A 3 -30.16 -9.86 -38.29
CA PHE A 3 -30.92 -8.93 -37.45
C PHE A 3 -31.29 -9.67 -36.14
N LEU A 4 -30.67 -9.25 -35.03
CA LEU A 4 -31.05 -9.70 -33.68
C LEU A 4 -32.55 -9.41 -33.48
N LYS A 5 -33.35 -10.46 -33.25
CA LYS A 5 -34.78 -10.33 -32.85
C LYS A 5 -34.88 -9.36 -31.67
N LYS A 6 -35.88 -8.47 -31.66
CA LYS A 6 -36.17 -7.59 -30.51
C LYS A 6 -36.47 -8.44 -29.27
N HIS A 7 -35.46 -8.65 -28.43
CA HIS A 7 -35.51 -9.50 -27.24
C HIS A 7 -35.91 -8.73 -25.96
N GLY A 8 -36.17 -7.42 -26.03
CA GLY A 8 -36.60 -6.59 -24.88
C GLY A 8 -35.54 -6.32 -23.81
N LEU A 9 -34.35 -6.93 -23.89
CA LEU A 9 -33.32 -6.87 -22.83
C LEU A 9 -32.44 -5.61 -22.86
N SER A 10 -32.58 -4.74 -23.86
CA SER A 10 -31.61 -3.67 -24.19
C SER A 10 -31.28 -2.71 -23.04
N ARG A 11 -32.17 -2.55 -22.06
CA ARG A 11 -32.00 -1.67 -20.89
C ARG A 11 -31.48 -2.38 -19.64
N THR A 12 -31.37 -3.70 -19.65
CA THR A 12 -30.96 -4.50 -18.48
C THR A 12 -29.44 -4.46 -18.26
N LYS A 13 -28.99 -4.52 -17.00
CA LYS A 13 -27.55 -4.60 -16.69
C LYS A 13 -26.91 -5.89 -17.19
N ILE A 14 -27.63 -7.01 -17.16
CA ILE A 14 -27.16 -8.30 -17.67
C ILE A 14 -26.92 -8.30 -19.19
N TYR A 15 -27.75 -7.58 -19.96
CA TYR A 15 -27.51 -7.40 -21.39
C TYR A 15 -26.30 -6.52 -21.67
N LYS A 16 -26.08 -5.45 -20.88
CA LYS A 16 -24.86 -4.63 -20.98
C LYS A 16 -23.60 -5.44 -20.68
N LEU A 17 -23.68 -6.38 -19.73
CA LEU A 17 -22.61 -7.32 -19.43
C LEU A 17 -22.31 -8.22 -20.64
N TRP A 18 -23.33 -8.85 -21.23
CA TRP A 18 -23.18 -9.65 -22.46
C TRP A 18 -22.55 -8.84 -23.60
N LYS A 19 -23.03 -7.61 -23.83
CA LYS A 19 -22.48 -6.72 -24.85
C LYS A 19 -21.00 -6.43 -24.61
N THR A 20 -20.62 -6.20 -23.36
CA THR A 20 -19.23 -6.00 -22.95
C THR A 20 -18.38 -7.25 -23.20
N MET A 21 -18.87 -8.42 -22.82
CA MET A 21 -18.22 -9.71 -23.09
C MET A 21 -17.97 -9.90 -24.59
N ARG A 22 -18.98 -9.66 -25.43
CA ARG A 22 -18.88 -9.74 -26.90
C ARG A 22 -17.88 -8.75 -27.49
N LEU A 23 -17.86 -7.52 -26.97
CA LEU A 23 -16.89 -6.49 -27.38
C LEU A 23 -15.45 -6.89 -27.01
N LYS A 24 -15.23 -7.56 -25.87
CA LYS A 24 -13.89 -8.05 -25.50
C LYS A 24 -13.36 -9.11 -26.46
N CYS A 25 -14.23 -9.98 -26.96
CA CYS A 25 -13.83 -11.10 -27.82
C CYS A 25 -13.75 -10.71 -29.31
N TYR A 26 -14.63 -9.82 -29.77
CA TYR A 26 -14.83 -9.54 -31.20
C TYR A 26 -14.87 -8.04 -31.55
N GLY A 27 -14.50 -7.16 -30.62
CA GLY A 27 -14.43 -5.72 -30.85
C GLY A 27 -13.17 -5.31 -31.61
N SER A 28 -13.24 -4.22 -32.37
CA SER A 28 -12.11 -3.68 -33.15
C SER A 28 -10.96 -3.13 -32.29
N ASN A 29 -11.23 -2.77 -31.03
CA ASN A 29 -10.27 -2.27 -30.05
C ASN A 29 -10.18 -3.24 -28.86
N VAL A 30 -9.54 -4.40 -29.08
CA VAL A 30 -9.30 -5.37 -28.00
C VAL A 30 -8.34 -4.76 -26.98
N ASP A 31 -8.79 -4.67 -25.73
CA ASP A 31 -7.99 -4.22 -24.59
C ASP A 31 -6.69 -5.05 -24.50
N THR A 32 -5.55 -4.36 -24.32
CA THR A 32 -4.21 -4.97 -24.35
C THR A 32 -4.04 -6.10 -23.34
N ARG A 33 -4.82 -6.11 -22.25
CA ARG A 33 -4.84 -7.21 -21.26
C ARG A 33 -5.36 -8.54 -21.81
N TYR A 34 -6.05 -8.50 -22.94
CA TYR A 34 -6.60 -9.67 -23.64
C TYR A 34 -5.94 -9.89 -25.01
N LYS A 35 -5.03 -8.99 -25.42
CA LYS A 35 -4.33 -9.05 -26.70
C LYS A 35 -3.34 -10.22 -26.68
N GLY A 36 -3.54 -11.21 -27.56
CA GLY A 36 -2.72 -12.42 -27.64
C GLY A 36 -3.29 -13.67 -26.95
N LYS A 37 -4.51 -13.59 -26.38
CA LYS A 37 -5.26 -14.77 -25.93
C LYS A 37 -6.36 -15.06 -26.95
N ASP A 38 -6.53 -16.31 -27.37
CA ASP A 38 -7.66 -16.75 -28.19
C ASP A 38 -8.95 -16.67 -27.37
N LEU A 39 -9.45 -15.45 -27.17
CA LEU A 39 -10.61 -15.18 -26.35
C LEU A 39 -11.87 -15.32 -27.21
N TRP A 40 -12.67 -16.34 -26.92
CA TRP A 40 -13.90 -16.63 -27.65
C TRP A 40 -15.12 -16.77 -26.71
N ILE A 41 -16.29 -16.86 -27.30
CA ILE A 41 -17.58 -17.09 -26.61
C ILE A 41 -18.24 -18.27 -27.32
N CYS A 42 -18.82 -19.22 -26.58
CA CYS A 42 -19.56 -20.32 -27.20
C CYS A 42 -20.63 -19.83 -28.17
N SER A 43 -20.90 -20.62 -29.21
CA SER A 43 -21.81 -20.27 -30.31
C SER A 43 -23.19 -19.84 -29.79
N GLU A 44 -23.74 -20.58 -28.84
CA GLU A 44 -25.05 -20.32 -28.25
C GLU A 44 -25.17 -18.92 -27.64
N TRP A 45 -24.18 -18.52 -26.84
CA TRP A 45 -24.19 -17.19 -26.20
C TRP A 45 -23.80 -16.09 -27.19
N LYS A 46 -22.97 -16.40 -28.19
CA LYS A 46 -22.55 -15.44 -29.21
C LYS A 46 -23.71 -15.02 -30.12
N GLU A 47 -24.55 -15.98 -30.49
CA GLU A 47 -25.64 -15.81 -31.45
C GLU A 47 -26.89 -15.21 -30.83
N ASP A 48 -27.25 -15.62 -29.60
CA ASP A 48 -28.45 -15.16 -28.92
C ASP A 48 -28.14 -14.65 -27.49
N PRO A 49 -28.29 -13.34 -27.21
CA PRO A 49 -28.12 -12.84 -25.84
C PRO A 49 -29.11 -13.44 -24.84
N VAL A 50 -30.26 -13.96 -25.28
CA VAL A 50 -31.27 -14.55 -24.40
C VAL A 50 -30.77 -15.86 -23.78
N THR A 51 -29.99 -16.67 -24.51
CA THR A 51 -29.43 -17.94 -23.98
C THR A 51 -28.46 -17.64 -22.83
N PHE A 52 -27.56 -16.69 -23.01
CA PHE A 52 -26.67 -16.21 -21.96
C PHE A 52 -27.45 -15.69 -20.75
N VAL A 53 -28.49 -14.88 -20.96
CA VAL A 53 -29.28 -14.31 -19.86
C VAL A 53 -30.05 -15.38 -19.09
N LYS A 54 -30.59 -16.40 -19.77
CA LYS A 54 -31.25 -17.55 -19.12
C LYS A 54 -30.25 -18.32 -18.26
N TRP A 55 -29.11 -18.70 -18.84
CA TRP A 55 -28.04 -19.38 -18.11
C TRP A 55 -27.60 -18.57 -16.89
N ALA A 56 -27.34 -17.27 -17.06
CA ALA A 56 -26.84 -16.42 -16.01
C ALA A 56 -27.82 -16.33 -14.82
N LYS A 57 -29.12 -16.19 -15.07
CA LYS A 57 -30.15 -16.18 -14.03
C LYS A 57 -30.24 -17.51 -13.28
N GLN A 58 -30.06 -18.64 -13.98
CA GLN A 58 -30.04 -19.97 -13.36
C GLN A 58 -28.75 -20.23 -12.56
N ASN A 59 -27.66 -19.56 -12.92
CA ASN A 59 -26.33 -19.75 -12.34
C ASN A 59 -25.89 -18.59 -11.44
N GLY A 60 -26.84 -18.02 -10.70
CA GLY A 60 -26.54 -17.13 -9.58
C GLY A 60 -26.28 -15.66 -9.93
N TYR A 61 -26.60 -15.19 -11.14
CA TYR A 61 -26.51 -13.77 -11.47
C TYR A 61 -27.34 -12.92 -10.51
N LYS A 62 -26.68 -11.91 -9.92
CA LYS A 62 -27.30 -10.79 -9.22
C LYS A 62 -26.68 -9.50 -9.74
N GLU A 63 -27.45 -8.42 -9.66
CA GLU A 63 -26.96 -7.11 -10.06
C GLU A 63 -25.74 -6.72 -9.19
N GLY A 64 -24.63 -6.35 -9.85
CA GLY A 64 -23.38 -6.00 -9.17
C GLY A 64 -22.33 -7.10 -9.14
N LEU A 65 -22.69 -8.35 -9.48
CA LEU A 65 -21.71 -9.42 -9.65
C LEU A 65 -20.93 -9.31 -10.97
N GLU A 66 -19.70 -9.78 -10.96
CA GLU A 66 -18.81 -9.84 -12.12
C GLU A 66 -18.84 -11.25 -12.72
N LEU A 67 -18.93 -11.33 -14.05
CA LEU A 67 -18.72 -12.59 -14.77
C LEU A 67 -17.23 -12.89 -14.87
N VAL A 68 -16.81 -14.02 -14.30
CA VAL A 68 -15.42 -14.43 -14.20
C VAL A 68 -15.23 -15.77 -14.91
N ARG A 69 -14.10 -15.90 -15.61
CA ARG A 69 -13.65 -17.17 -16.16
C ARG A 69 -12.80 -17.91 -15.12
N LYS A 70 -13.10 -19.19 -14.87
CA LYS A 70 -12.36 -20.06 -13.93
C LYS A 70 -10.95 -20.29 -14.46
N ASP A 71 -10.85 -20.67 -15.74
CA ASP A 71 -9.64 -20.69 -16.55
C ASP A 71 -9.56 -19.38 -17.36
N LYS A 72 -8.50 -18.60 -17.12
CA LYS A 72 -8.28 -17.30 -17.75
C LYS A 72 -7.72 -17.39 -19.17
N ASP A 73 -7.28 -18.58 -19.57
CA ASP A 73 -6.69 -18.84 -20.88
C ASP A 73 -7.72 -19.43 -21.86
N ASP A 74 -8.90 -19.84 -21.38
CA ASP A 74 -9.99 -20.35 -22.21
C ASP A 74 -11.17 -19.36 -22.38
N GLY A 75 -12.15 -19.65 -23.24
CA GLY A 75 -13.26 -18.78 -23.62
C GLY A 75 -14.38 -18.63 -22.58
N PHE A 76 -15.45 -17.94 -22.98
CA PHE A 76 -16.68 -17.78 -22.21
C PHE A 76 -17.71 -18.84 -22.60
N TYR A 77 -17.98 -19.76 -21.69
CA TYR A 77 -18.97 -20.83 -21.82
C TYR A 77 -19.43 -21.29 -20.42
N PRO A 78 -20.57 -22.01 -20.30
CA PRO A 78 -21.22 -22.32 -19.03
C PRO A 78 -20.30 -22.88 -17.94
N GLU A 79 -19.46 -23.86 -18.26
CA GLU A 79 -18.65 -24.58 -17.29
C GLU A 79 -17.46 -23.74 -16.80
N ASN A 80 -16.94 -22.85 -17.65
CA ASN A 80 -15.81 -21.97 -17.33
C ASN A 80 -16.25 -20.64 -16.71
N CYS A 81 -17.54 -20.33 -16.66
CA CYS A 81 -18.02 -19.03 -16.17
C CYS A 81 -18.69 -19.14 -14.80
N VAL A 82 -18.45 -18.14 -13.96
CA VAL A 82 -19.12 -17.98 -12.65
C VAL A 82 -19.33 -16.50 -12.34
N PHE A 83 -20.32 -16.19 -11.49
CA PHE A 83 -20.55 -14.84 -10.98
C PHE A 83 -19.95 -14.69 -9.59
N LEU A 84 -19.08 -13.70 -9.40
CA LEU A 84 -18.43 -13.40 -8.13
C LEU A 84 -18.64 -11.93 -7.73
N GLU A 85 -18.56 -11.63 -6.45
CA GLU A 85 -18.51 -10.26 -5.98
C GLU A 85 -17.17 -9.60 -6.34
N LYS A 86 -17.19 -8.30 -6.57
CA LYS A 86 -15.97 -7.54 -6.90
C LYS A 86 -14.85 -7.68 -5.85
N LYS A 87 -15.20 -7.88 -4.57
CA LYS A 87 -14.22 -8.11 -3.51
C LYS A 87 -13.44 -9.41 -3.70
N GLU A 88 -14.07 -10.42 -4.30
CA GLU A 88 -13.48 -11.75 -4.56
C GLU A 88 -12.60 -11.73 -5.82
N THR A 89 -12.83 -10.77 -6.71
CA THR A 89 -12.08 -10.62 -7.98
C THR A 89 -11.01 -9.55 -7.92
N SER A 90 -11.07 -8.66 -6.93
CA SER A 90 -10.12 -7.57 -6.77
C SER A 90 -8.72 -8.11 -6.47
N LYS A 91 -7.82 -7.94 -7.44
CA LYS A 91 -6.39 -8.26 -7.25
C LYS A 91 -5.63 -7.19 -6.44
N THR A 92 -6.27 -6.08 -6.11
CA THR A 92 -5.62 -5.00 -5.37
C THR A 92 -6.28 -4.87 -4.01
N HIS A 93 -5.48 -4.62 -2.98
CA HIS A 93 -5.91 -4.27 -1.61
C HIS A 93 -6.80 -3.01 -1.53
N GLY A 94 -7.17 -2.39 -2.66
CA GLY A 94 -8.04 -1.21 -2.71
C GLY A 94 -7.42 0.10 -2.21
N MET A 95 -6.22 0.07 -1.60
CA MET A 95 -5.60 1.22 -0.94
C MET A 95 -4.52 1.92 -1.77
N ARG A 96 -4.40 1.68 -3.08
CA ARG A 96 -3.31 2.25 -3.92
C ARG A 96 -3.19 3.80 -3.85
N TRP A 97 -4.28 4.47 -3.49
CA TRP A 97 -4.35 5.93 -3.36
C TRP A 97 -4.33 6.42 -1.91
N SER A 98 -4.17 5.52 -0.94
CA SER A 98 -4.11 5.89 0.46
C SER A 98 -2.76 6.50 0.81
N ARG A 99 -2.76 7.35 1.84
CA ARG A 99 -1.53 7.90 2.41
C ARG A 99 -0.60 6.78 2.90
N LEU A 100 -1.14 5.76 3.55
CA LEU A 100 -0.39 4.61 4.05
C LEU A 100 0.33 3.85 2.92
N TYR A 101 -0.33 3.66 1.77
CA TYR A 101 0.29 3.05 0.60
C TYR A 101 1.45 3.89 0.07
N ARG A 102 1.29 5.22 0.04
CA ARG A 102 2.37 6.14 -0.34
C ARG A 102 3.56 6.07 0.62
N ILE A 103 3.32 5.94 1.93
CA ILE A 103 4.41 5.77 2.91
C ILE A 103 5.18 4.49 2.62
N TRP A 104 4.47 3.39 2.41
CA TRP A 104 5.07 2.10 2.10
C TRP A 104 5.89 2.12 0.81
N THR A 105 5.36 2.70 -0.28
CA THR A 105 6.11 2.81 -1.54
C THR A 105 7.36 3.67 -1.37
N LEU A 106 7.27 4.81 -0.68
CA LEU A 106 8.43 5.67 -0.38
C LEU A 106 9.45 4.99 0.53
N MET A 107 9.01 4.23 1.54
CA MET A 107 9.87 3.42 2.40
C MET A 107 10.70 2.44 1.58
N LYS A 108 10.07 1.69 0.67
CA LYS A 108 10.78 0.78 -0.24
C LYS A 108 11.74 1.53 -1.16
N GLN A 109 11.28 2.62 -1.79
CA GLN A 109 12.10 3.42 -2.69
C GLN A 109 13.37 3.94 -2.02
N ARG A 110 13.31 4.42 -0.77
CA ARG A 110 14.50 4.83 -0.01
C ARG A 110 15.57 3.74 0.05
N CYS A 111 15.17 2.47 0.12
CA CYS A 111 16.08 1.35 0.31
C CYS A 111 16.63 0.79 -1.02
N VAL A 112 15.91 0.93 -2.14
CA VAL A 112 16.26 0.26 -3.41
C VAL A 112 16.56 1.20 -4.57
N ASN A 113 16.07 2.45 -4.55
CA ASN A 113 16.20 3.36 -5.68
C ASN A 113 17.48 4.21 -5.58
N GLN A 114 18.51 3.82 -6.33
CA GLN A 114 19.81 4.47 -6.38
C GLN A 114 19.79 5.87 -6.99
N ASP A 115 18.75 6.20 -7.77
CA ASP A 115 18.61 7.52 -8.41
C ASP A 115 18.13 8.62 -7.44
N LEU A 116 17.75 8.25 -6.21
CA LEU A 116 17.36 9.21 -5.19
C LEU A 116 18.60 9.91 -4.62
N ASN A 117 18.55 11.24 -4.55
CA ASN A 117 19.59 12.09 -3.96
C ASN A 117 19.85 11.87 -2.45
N TYR A 118 19.07 11.00 -1.81
CA TYR A 118 19.23 10.58 -0.41
C TYR A 118 19.41 9.06 -0.27
N TYR A 119 19.65 8.33 -1.36
CA TYR A 119 19.85 6.87 -1.33
C TYR A 119 21.03 6.47 -0.42
N ASP A 120 22.11 7.25 -0.44
CA ASP A 120 23.28 7.14 0.43
C ASP A 120 22.92 7.07 1.93
N ARG A 121 21.82 7.71 2.34
CA ARG A 121 21.35 7.75 3.74
C ARG A 121 20.55 6.52 4.14
N TYR A 122 20.13 5.71 3.18
CA TYR A 122 19.27 4.54 3.36
C TYR A 122 19.88 3.32 2.69
N GLY A 123 19.46 2.97 1.47
CA GLY A 123 19.95 1.77 0.77
C GLY A 123 21.47 1.75 0.61
N GLY A 124 22.11 2.90 0.38
CA GLY A 124 23.57 3.01 0.31
C GLY A 124 24.31 2.67 1.61
N ARG A 125 23.60 2.64 2.75
CA ARG A 125 24.10 2.17 4.06
C ARG A 125 23.77 0.71 4.36
N GLY A 126 23.10 0.00 3.45
CA GLY A 126 22.59 -1.34 3.69
C GLY A 126 21.27 -1.39 4.44
N VAL A 127 20.54 -0.27 4.57
CA VAL A 127 19.19 -0.27 5.13
C VAL A 127 18.23 -0.93 4.15
N SER A 128 17.51 -1.95 4.61
CA SER A 128 16.51 -2.67 3.84
C SER A 128 15.12 -2.64 4.49
N VAL A 129 14.16 -3.22 3.79
CA VAL A 129 12.81 -3.52 4.31
C VAL A 129 12.75 -5.03 4.51
N CYS A 130 12.17 -5.50 5.62
CA CYS A 130 12.00 -6.94 5.85
C CYS A 130 11.10 -7.58 4.78
N ASP A 131 11.31 -8.88 4.54
CA ASP A 131 10.63 -9.61 3.48
C ASP A 131 9.10 -9.59 3.63
N GLU A 132 8.58 -9.62 4.87
CA GLU A 132 7.13 -9.56 5.10
C GLU A 132 6.53 -8.25 4.59
N TRP A 133 7.25 -7.14 4.71
CA TRP A 133 6.80 -5.82 4.27
C TRP A 133 7.06 -5.55 2.79
N MET A 134 7.54 -6.54 2.04
CA MET A 134 7.58 -6.47 0.58
C MET A 134 6.18 -6.55 -0.03
N GLU A 135 5.22 -7.14 0.69
CA GLU A 135 3.79 -7.09 0.43
C GLU A 135 3.10 -5.99 1.25
N PHE A 136 2.21 -5.23 0.62
CA PHE A 136 1.60 -4.06 1.26
C PHE A 136 0.67 -4.46 2.41
N GLU A 137 -0.06 -5.56 2.27
CA GLU A 137 -1.07 -6.03 3.19
C GLU A 137 -0.47 -6.31 4.57
N ALA A 138 0.70 -6.94 4.63
CA ALA A 138 1.41 -7.21 5.88
C ALA A 138 1.88 -5.92 6.56
N PHE A 139 2.43 -4.97 5.78
CA PHE A 139 2.78 -3.66 6.29
C PHE A 139 1.55 -2.88 6.81
N ALA A 140 0.44 -2.92 6.07
CA ALA A 140 -0.77 -2.20 6.41
C ALA A 140 -1.43 -2.74 7.67
N MET A 141 -1.45 -4.06 7.84
CA MET A 141 -1.93 -4.72 9.05
C MET A 141 -1.11 -4.28 10.27
N TRP A 142 0.23 -4.39 10.19
CA TRP A 142 1.11 -3.90 11.25
C TRP A 142 0.88 -2.42 11.54
N ALA A 143 0.76 -1.58 10.51
CA ALA A 143 0.58 -0.15 10.66
C ALA A 143 -0.67 0.19 11.48
N MET A 144 -1.79 -0.46 11.18
CA MET A 144 -3.06 -0.24 11.87
C MET A 144 -3.01 -0.73 13.32
N GLU A 145 -2.41 -1.89 13.55
CA GLU A 145 -2.24 -2.46 14.90
C GLU A 145 -1.29 -1.64 15.78
N ASN A 146 -0.35 -0.91 15.17
CA ASN A 146 0.68 -0.15 15.89
C ASN A 146 0.43 1.37 15.92
N GLY A 147 -0.82 1.79 15.70
CA GLY A 147 -1.25 3.17 15.95
C GLY A 147 -0.98 4.16 14.83
N TYR A 148 -1.02 3.70 13.57
CA TYR A 148 -1.00 4.59 12.40
C TYR A 148 -2.05 5.71 12.53
N LYS A 149 -1.62 6.93 12.21
CA LYS A 149 -2.48 8.09 12.02
C LYS A 149 -1.97 8.93 10.85
N ASP A 150 -2.85 9.65 10.19
CA ASP A 150 -2.53 10.40 8.97
C ASP A 150 -1.58 11.60 9.21
N ASP A 151 -1.39 12.02 10.45
CA ASP A 151 -0.45 13.05 10.89
C ASP A 151 0.92 12.49 11.31
N LEU A 152 1.09 11.17 11.35
CA LEU A 152 2.34 10.51 11.73
C LEU A 152 3.11 10.01 10.49
N SER A 153 4.43 9.87 10.63
CA SER A 153 5.27 9.20 9.63
C SER A 153 6.00 8.01 10.23
N ILE A 154 6.40 7.09 9.36
CA ILE A 154 7.18 5.92 9.76
C ILE A 154 8.61 6.34 10.10
N ASP A 155 9.07 5.97 11.28
CA ASP A 155 10.42 6.19 11.78
C ASP A 155 11.05 4.87 12.21
N ARG A 156 12.38 4.82 12.24
CA ARG A 156 13.15 3.65 12.71
C ARG A 156 13.71 3.93 14.09
N ILE A 157 13.37 3.12 15.10
CA ILE A 157 13.82 3.26 16.49
C ILE A 157 15.36 3.31 16.56
N ASN A 158 16.01 2.33 15.94
CA ASN A 158 17.43 2.36 15.61
C ASN A 158 17.60 2.85 14.17
N VAL A 159 18.15 4.06 14.01
CA VAL A 159 18.41 4.73 12.72
C VAL A 159 19.44 4.02 11.83
N ASP A 160 20.23 3.11 12.40
CA ASP A 160 21.15 2.23 11.68
C ASP A 160 20.51 0.86 11.35
N GLY A 161 19.35 0.52 11.92
CA GLY A 161 18.63 -0.73 11.64
C GLY A 161 17.69 -0.68 10.43
N ASN A 162 17.05 -1.80 10.10
CA ASN A 162 16.15 -1.95 8.95
C ASN A 162 14.73 -1.46 9.21
N TYR A 163 13.92 -1.37 8.16
CA TYR A 163 12.47 -1.23 8.29
C TYR A 163 11.84 -2.60 8.58
N GLU A 164 11.47 -2.81 9.84
CA GLU A 164 10.88 -4.07 10.33
C GLU A 164 9.99 -3.79 11.56
N PRO A 165 9.03 -4.69 11.90
CA PRO A 165 8.10 -4.47 13.00
C PRO A 165 8.73 -4.07 14.33
N LYS A 166 9.90 -4.64 14.65
CA LYS A 166 10.61 -4.40 15.92
C LYS A 166 11.43 -3.11 15.94
N ASN A 167 11.78 -2.60 14.76
CA ASN A 167 12.61 -1.40 14.63
C ASN A 167 11.82 -0.20 14.12
N CYS A 168 10.52 -0.31 13.88
CA CYS A 168 9.72 0.79 13.36
C CYS A 168 8.68 1.28 14.36
N LYS A 169 8.37 2.57 14.26
CA LYS A 169 7.31 3.23 15.01
C LYS A 169 6.67 4.33 14.19
N TRP A 170 5.45 4.71 14.55
CA TRP A 170 4.84 5.95 14.07
C TRP A 170 5.34 7.12 14.92
N SER A 171 5.77 8.20 14.28
CA SER A 171 6.38 9.33 14.96
C SER A 171 5.92 10.66 14.40
N THR A 172 5.81 11.64 15.28
CA THR A 172 5.61 13.04 14.92
C THR A 172 6.88 13.60 14.28
N ASP A 173 6.77 14.76 13.64
CA ASP A 173 7.93 15.44 13.07
C ASP A 173 8.98 15.76 14.14
N VAL A 174 8.56 16.20 15.33
CA VAL A 174 9.48 16.48 16.45
C VAL A 174 10.25 15.23 16.87
N GLN A 175 9.58 14.08 16.96
CA GLN A 175 10.21 12.81 17.33
C GLN A 175 11.23 12.35 16.27
N GLN A 176 10.88 12.41 14.98
CA GLN A 176 11.80 12.07 13.89
C GLN A 176 13.02 13.00 13.86
N GLN A 177 12.83 14.30 14.11
CA GLN A 177 13.93 15.26 14.15
C GLN A 177 14.91 14.93 15.27
N ARG A 178 14.43 14.49 16.45
CA ARG A 178 15.28 14.04 17.56
C ARG A 178 16.08 12.78 17.23
N ASN A 179 15.54 11.91 16.38
CA ASN A 179 16.17 10.66 15.99
C ASN A 179 17.23 10.80 14.86
N LYS A 180 17.52 12.02 14.41
CA LYS A 180 18.53 12.24 13.37
C LYS A 180 19.94 11.99 13.90
N ARG A 181 20.75 11.28 13.11
CA ARG A 181 22.17 11.00 13.39
C ARG A 181 23.06 12.24 13.56
N ASN A 182 22.65 13.38 13.00
CA ASN A 182 23.39 14.63 13.13
C ASN A 182 23.01 15.45 14.37
N ASN A 183 22.18 14.91 15.27
CA ASN A 183 21.96 15.52 16.57
C ASN A 183 23.13 15.28 17.52
N HIS A 184 23.26 16.18 18.49
CA HIS A 184 24.22 16.02 19.58
C HIS A 184 23.59 15.20 20.70
N PHE A 185 24.01 13.94 20.80
CA PHE A 185 23.58 12.99 21.83
C PHE A 185 24.54 13.00 23.01
N ILE A 186 23.96 12.90 24.21
CA ILE A 186 24.71 12.92 25.46
C ILE A 186 24.16 11.82 26.36
N THR A 187 25.07 11.07 26.94
CA THR A 187 24.75 10.05 27.94
C THR A 187 24.87 10.65 29.34
N ILE A 188 23.79 10.59 30.11
CA ILE A 188 23.74 11.02 31.51
C ILE A 188 23.09 9.88 32.29
N LYS A 189 23.78 9.36 33.31
CA LYS A 189 23.31 8.24 34.16
C LYS A 189 22.89 6.99 33.36
N GLY A 190 23.62 6.68 32.28
CA GLY A 190 23.37 5.50 31.45
C GLY A 190 22.27 5.64 30.40
N GLU A 191 21.60 6.79 30.32
CA GLU A 191 20.63 7.08 29.26
C GLU A 191 21.22 8.04 28.22
N THR A 192 21.09 7.72 26.94
CA THR A 192 21.51 8.59 25.84
C THR A 192 20.31 9.35 25.27
N LYS A 193 20.36 10.68 25.27
CA LYS A 193 19.33 11.56 24.67
C LYS A 193 19.95 12.77 24.01
N THR A 194 19.17 13.49 23.21
CA THR A 194 19.59 14.79 22.65
C THR A 194 19.66 15.86 23.74
N ILE A 195 20.45 16.93 23.51
CA ILE A 195 20.46 18.11 24.41
C ILE A 195 19.04 18.66 24.63
N ALA A 196 18.21 18.68 23.58
CA ALA A 196 16.85 19.19 23.67
C ALA A 196 15.96 18.34 24.59
N GLU A 197 16.08 17.02 24.53
CA GLU A 197 15.36 16.12 25.44
C GLU A 197 15.84 16.29 26.88
N TRP A 198 17.15 16.44 27.10
CA TRP A 198 17.67 16.72 28.44
C TRP A 198 17.19 18.07 28.97
N ALA A 199 17.10 19.10 28.13
CA ALA A 199 16.57 20.41 28.49
C ALA A 199 15.12 20.34 28.97
N GLU A 200 14.28 19.58 28.25
CA GLU A 200 12.88 19.35 28.62
C GLU A 200 12.77 18.58 29.93
N ILE A 201 13.53 17.49 30.09
CA ILE A 201 13.48 16.63 31.29
C ILE A 201 13.94 17.39 32.53
N SER A 202 15.02 18.16 32.44
CA SER A 202 15.57 18.88 33.58
C SER A 202 14.92 20.24 33.84
N GLY A 203 14.05 20.72 32.93
CA GLY A 203 13.51 22.09 32.96
C GLY A 203 14.55 23.18 32.77
N LEU A 204 15.74 22.86 32.23
CA LEU A 204 16.82 23.84 32.03
C LEU A 204 16.74 24.43 30.63
N PRO A 205 17.09 25.72 30.44
CA PRO A 205 17.22 26.28 29.11
C PRO A 205 18.26 25.51 28.28
N TYR A 206 17.92 25.18 27.02
CA TYR A 206 18.82 24.49 26.09
C TYR A 206 20.21 25.12 26.03
N LYS A 207 20.29 26.46 26.01
CA LYS A 207 21.55 27.21 25.97
C LYS A 207 22.40 27.02 27.22
N THR A 208 21.78 26.81 28.38
CA THR A 208 22.49 26.51 29.63
C THR A 208 23.16 25.15 29.54
N LEU A 209 22.42 24.12 29.10
CA LEU A 209 22.99 22.78 28.89
C LEU A 209 24.10 22.83 27.85
N GLN A 210 23.85 23.41 26.68
CA GLN A 210 24.83 23.57 25.60
C GLN A 210 26.13 24.22 26.11
N ARG A 211 26.02 25.30 26.90
CA ARG A 211 27.18 25.96 27.50
C ARG A 211 27.93 25.03 28.45
N ARG A 212 27.22 24.35 29.37
CA ARG A 212 27.83 23.42 30.34
C ARG A 212 28.65 22.33 29.64
N ILE A 213 28.10 21.77 28.57
CA ILE A 213 28.78 20.75 27.76
C ILE A 213 30.03 21.33 27.09
N TYR A 214 29.90 22.49 26.44
CA TYR A 214 31.00 23.16 25.75
C TYR A 214 32.14 23.54 26.70
N THR A 215 31.82 23.93 27.94
CA THR A 215 32.82 24.30 28.96
C THR A 215 33.36 23.10 29.75
N GLY A 216 32.99 21.86 29.40
CA GLY A 216 33.49 20.65 30.08
C GLY A 216 32.94 20.45 31.50
N CYS A 217 31.70 20.86 31.78
CA CYS A 217 31.03 20.61 33.06
C CYS A 217 30.92 19.10 33.31
N LYS A 218 31.24 18.66 34.54
CA LYS A 218 31.13 17.26 34.94
C LYS A 218 29.70 16.74 34.79
N GLU A 219 29.56 15.48 34.42
CA GLU A 219 28.27 14.82 34.17
C GLU A 219 27.26 15.03 35.33
N GLU A 220 27.74 14.89 36.57
CA GLU A 220 26.96 15.07 37.80
C GLU A 220 26.32 16.45 37.95
N HIS A 221 26.88 17.47 37.29
CA HIS A 221 26.41 18.86 37.35
C HIS A 221 25.69 19.32 36.09
N LEU A 222 25.65 18.50 35.03
CA LEU A 222 25.02 18.87 33.76
C LEU A 222 23.56 19.26 33.94
N LEU A 223 22.82 18.54 34.78
CA LEU A 223 21.39 18.75 35.01
C LEU A 223 21.07 19.52 36.31
N SER A 224 22.06 20.10 37.00
CA SER A 224 21.80 20.84 38.24
C SER A 224 20.98 22.11 37.98
N PRO A 225 20.04 22.49 38.87
CA PRO A 225 19.27 23.74 38.74
C PRO A 225 20.17 24.98 38.58
N ILE A 226 19.63 26.04 38.00
CA ILE A 226 20.29 27.35 38.00
C ILE A 226 20.04 27.95 39.40
N GLY A 227 21.12 28.19 40.14
CA GLY A 227 21.09 28.92 41.41
C GLY A 227 21.07 30.43 41.21
#